data_AF-A0A2Z4ADS5-F1
#
_entry.id   AF-A0A2Z4ADS5-F1
#
_cell.length_a   1.000
_cell.length_b   1.000
_cell.length_c   1.000
_cell.angle_alpha   90.00
_cell.angle_beta   90.00
_cell.angle_gamma   90.00
#
_symmetry.space_group_name_H-M   'P 1'
#
loop_
_entity.id
_entity.type
_entity.pdbx_description
1 polymer ?
#
loop_
_entity_poly.entity_id
_entity_poly.type
_entity_poly.pdbx_seq_one_letter_code
_entity_poly.pdbx_strand_id
1 'polypeptide(L)'
;MKEGFKFDATGYILLEVGARPICLDDKGWPILVLDSTWRLLPGLQQSLTGSPRRRSIPGNVESAYPRKSKLFDDPKEGLASIEALYIAAELLGEDDPDLLDGYEWKEEFLAGLREHRKFSA
;
A
#
# COMPACT_ATOMS: atom_id res chain seq x y z
N MET A 1 -5.85 3.21 19.67
CA MET A 1 -7.19 3.31 19.04
C MET A 1 -8.21 3.57 20.12
N LYS A 2 -9.31 4.29 19.82
CA LYS A 2 -10.42 4.41 20.79
C LYS A 2 -10.96 3.02 21.11
N GLU A 3 -11.23 2.76 22.38
CA GLU A 3 -11.95 1.55 22.78
C GLU A 3 -13.26 1.44 21.99
N GLY A 4 -13.53 0.25 21.45
CA GLY A 4 -14.75 -0.04 20.69
C GLY A 4 -14.76 0.38 19.22
N PHE A 5 -13.68 0.95 18.66
CA PHE A 5 -13.65 1.25 17.22
C PHE A 5 -13.68 -0.05 16.38
N LYS A 6 -14.70 -0.13 15.51
CA LYS A 6 -14.89 -1.21 14.54
C LYS A 6 -15.19 -0.61 13.16
N PHE A 7 -14.61 -1.21 12.12
CA PHE A 7 -14.84 -0.83 10.73
C PHE A 7 -15.16 -2.08 9.91
N ASP A 8 -16.33 -2.10 9.25
CA ASP A 8 -16.70 -3.16 8.32
C ASP A 8 -16.00 -2.96 6.98
N ALA A 9 -15.01 -3.81 6.69
CA ALA A 9 -14.23 -3.77 5.47
C ALA A 9 -14.82 -4.63 4.33
N THR A 10 -16.04 -5.13 4.48
CA THR A 10 -16.75 -5.80 3.38
C THR A 10 -16.90 -4.85 2.20
N GLY A 11 -16.57 -5.31 1.00
CA GLY A 11 -16.59 -4.45 -0.19
C GLY A 11 -15.28 -3.72 -0.49
N TYR A 12 -14.26 -3.83 0.37
CA TYR A 12 -12.96 -3.19 0.17
C TYR A 12 -11.86 -4.17 -0.26
N ILE A 13 -10.86 -3.65 -0.96
CA ILE A 13 -9.55 -4.28 -1.08
C ILE A 13 -8.70 -3.83 0.10
N LEU A 14 -8.37 -4.74 1.01
CA LEU A 14 -7.43 -4.47 2.09
C LEU A 14 -6.01 -4.77 1.61
N LEU A 15 -5.14 -3.74 1.60
CA LEU A 15 -3.72 -3.95 1.33
C LEU A 15 -3.05 -4.64 2.51
N GLU A 16 -2.48 -5.83 2.27
CA GLU A 16 -1.85 -6.69 3.27
C GLU A 16 -0.60 -7.36 2.69
N VAL A 17 0.53 -7.25 3.39
CA VAL A 17 1.78 -7.89 2.99
C VAL A 17 1.64 -9.42 3.04
N GLY A 18 2.12 -10.09 1.99
CA GLY A 18 2.05 -11.55 1.86
C GLY A 18 0.71 -12.10 1.37
N ALA A 19 -0.30 -11.25 1.15
CA ALA A 19 -1.53 -11.65 0.48
C ALA A 19 -1.31 -11.92 -1.02
N ARG A 20 -2.35 -12.39 -1.73
CA ARG A 20 -2.30 -12.55 -3.20
C ARG A 20 -2.08 -11.19 -3.87
N PRO A 21 -1.20 -11.05 -4.88
CA PRO A 21 -1.03 -9.79 -5.59
C PRO A 21 -2.34 -9.25 -6.15
N ILE A 22 -2.52 -7.93 -6.07
CA ILE A 22 -3.64 -7.22 -6.69
C ILE A 22 -3.63 -7.43 -8.21
N CYS A 23 -4.82 -7.58 -8.81
CA CYS A 23 -4.96 -7.75 -10.26
C CYS A 23 -6.19 -7.00 -10.80
N LEU A 24 -6.33 -6.96 -12.12
CA LEU A 24 -7.42 -6.25 -12.81
C LEU A 24 -8.83 -6.76 -12.44
N ASP A 25 -8.98 -7.99 -11.94
CA ASP A 25 -10.27 -8.51 -11.43
C ASP A 25 -10.76 -7.78 -10.16
N ASP A 26 -9.88 -7.01 -9.52
CA ASP A 26 -10.21 -6.19 -8.37
C ASP A 26 -10.64 -4.77 -8.77
N LYS A 27 -10.62 -4.43 -10.06
CA LYS A 27 -11.00 -3.09 -10.55
C LYS A 27 -12.42 -2.71 -10.10
N GLY A 28 -12.58 -1.45 -9.69
CA GLY A 28 -13.85 -0.90 -9.21
C GLY A 28 -14.16 -1.16 -7.74
N TRP A 29 -13.29 -1.88 -7.02
CA TRP A 29 -13.38 -2.01 -5.56
C TRP A 29 -12.56 -0.91 -4.87
N PRO A 30 -13.09 -0.24 -3.83
CA PRO A 30 -12.34 0.76 -3.09
C PRO A 30 -11.16 0.14 -2.33
N ILE A 31 -10.02 0.84 -2.32
CA ILE A 31 -8.81 0.43 -1.60
C ILE A 31 -8.88 0.90 -0.14
N LEU A 32 -8.52 0.01 0.79
CA LEU A 32 -8.37 0.26 2.21
C LEU A 32 -6.91 0.00 2.62
N VAL A 33 -6.28 1.04 3.18
CA VAL A 33 -4.90 0.98 3.70
C VAL A 33 -4.93 1.19 5.20
N LEU A 34 -4.20 0.35 5.93
CA LEU A 34 -4.01 0.47 7.37
C LEU A 34 -2.74 1.24 7.69
N ASP A 35 -2.85 2.57 7.74
CA ASP A 35 -1.72 3.44 8.05
C ASP A 35 -1.32 3.31 9.54
N SER A 36 -0.27 2.54 9.79
CA SER A 36 0.22 2.28 11.14
C SER A 36 1.68 1.84 11.11
N THR A 37 2.36 1.98 12.25
CA THR A 37 3.63 1.27 12.44
C THR A 37 3.38 -0.23 12.54
N TRP A 38 4.35 -1.06 12.12
CA TRP A 38 4.25 -2.52 12.20
C TRP A 38 3.88 -3.03 13.59
N ARG A 39 4.38 -2.36 14.64
CA ARG A 39 4.05 -2.69 16.03
C ARG A 39 2.56 -2.53 16.36
N LEU A 40 1.86 -1.59 15.70
CA LEU A 40 0.44 -1.29 15.94
C LEU A 40 -0.50 -2.02 14.98
N LEU A 41 0.02 -2.52 13.85
CA LEU A 41 -0.76 -3.18 12.80
C LEU A 41 -1.64 -4.33 13.32
N PRO A 42 -1.16 -5.27 14.16
CA PRO A 42 -2.00 -6.35 14.69
C PRO A 42 -3.18 -5.85 15.52
N GLY A 43 -3.00 -4.72 16.21
CA GLY A 43 -4.08 -4.06 16.92
C GLY A 43 -5.12 -3.53 15.94
N LEU A 44 -4.67 -2.77 14.93
CA LEU A 44 -5.56 -2.15 13.93
C LEU A 44 -6.35 -3.20 13.12
N GLN A 45 -5.73 -4.33 12.80
CA GLN A 45 -6.40 -5.47 12.16
C GLN A 45 -7.55 -6.04 13.01
N GLN A 46 -7.45 -6.03 14.35
CA GLN A 46 -8.53 -6.49 15.24
C GLN A 46 -9.74 -5.53 15.26
N SER A 47 -9.56 -4.28 14.83
CA SER A 47 -10.65 -3.33 14.65
C SER A 47 -11.40 -3.52 13.32
N LEU A 48 -10.86 -4.31 12.38
CA LEU A 48 -11.57 -4.63 11.15
C LEU A 48 -12.57 -5.78 11.35
N THR A 49 -13.73 -5.65 10.74
CA THR A 49 -14.76 -6.69 10.64
C THR A 49 -15.14 -6.92 9.17
N GLY A 50 -15.97 -7.94 8.92
CA GLY A 50 -16.46 -8.23 7.57
C GLY A 50 -15.51 -9.07 6.72
N SER A 51 -15.69 -9.02 5.41
CA SER A 51 -14.98 -9.86 4.43
C SER A 51 -14.27 -9.02 3.35
N PRO A 52 -13.19 -8.31 3.69
CA PRO A 52 -12.39 -7.61 2.69
C PRO A 52 -11.65 -8.59 1.78
N ARG A 53 -11.40 -8.17 0.54
CA ARG A 53 -10.46 -8.84 -0.37
C ARG A 53 -9.05 -8.45 0.04
N ARG A 54 -8.28 -9.39 0.58
CA ARG A 54 -6.88 -9.14 0.92
C ARG A 54 -6.01 -9.20 -0.33
N ARG A 55 -5.23 -8.16 -0.57
CA ARG A 55 -4.29 -8.09 -1.70
C ARG A 55 -2.95 -7.51 -1.28
N SER A 56 -1.89 -7.93 -1.93
CA SER A 56 -0.56 -7.36 -1.79
C SER A 56 -0.18 -6.54 -3.00
N ILE A 57 0.81 -5.66 -2.82
CA ILE A 57 1.53 -5.05 -3.94
C ILE A 57 2.54 -6.08 -4.46
N PRO A 58 2.71 -6.22 -5.79
CA PRO A 58 3.78 -7.04 -6.35
C PRO A 58 5.16 -6.64 -5.80
N GLY A 59 5.96 -7.62 -5.39
CA GLY A 59 7.24 -7.42 -4.66
C GLY A 59 8.41 -6.88 -5.51
N ASN A 60 8.14 -6.28 -6.67
CA ASN A 60 9.15 -5.74 -7.58
C ASN A 60 9.21 -4.20 -7.55
N VAL A 61 8.68 -3.57 -6.50
CA VAL A 61 8.70 -2.11 -6.36
C VAL A 61 9.49 -1.71 -5.13
N GLU A 62 10.44 -0.80 -5.34
CA GLU A 62 11.25 -0.22 -4.28
C GLU A 62 10.65 1.11 -3.81
N SER A 63 10.71 1.35 -2.51
CA SER A 63 10.27 2.59 -1.88
C SER A 63 11.32 3.69 -2.10
N ALA A 64 10.90 4.89 -2.50
CA ALA A 64 11.74 6.09 -2.47
C ALA A 64 11.52 6.93 -1.19
N TYR A 65 10.58 6.51 -0.34
CA TYR A 65 10.33 7.18 0.93
C TYR A 65 11.61 7.20 1.80
N PRO A 66 12.09 8.38 2.23
CA PRO A 66 13.36 8.52 2.94
C PRO A 66 13.24 8.00 4.38
N ARG A 67 13.37 6.67 4.56
CA ARG A 67 13.36 6.05 5.88
C ARG A 67 14.60 6.45 6.69
N LYS A 68 14.42 7.36 7.64
CA LYS A 68 15.40 7.62 8.71
C LYS A 68 15.04 6.80 9.96
N SER A 69 15.08 5.46 9.89
CA SER A 69 14.89 4.64 11.10
C SER A 69 16.24 4.33 11.75
N LYS A 70 16.45 4.83 12.98
CA LYS A 70 17.67 4.57 13.79
C LYS A 70 17.53 3.35 14.72
N LEU A 71 16.38 2.67 14.73
CA LEU A 71 16.02 1.76 15.82
C LEU A 71 15.58 0.35 15.41
N PHE A 72 15.15 0.11 14.16
CA PHE A 72 14.73 -1.22 13.69
C PHE A 72 14.94 -1.37 12.18
N ASP A 73 15.33 -2.57 11.73
CA ASP A 73 15.23 -3.00 10.34
C ASP A 73 13.73 -3.18 10.00
N ASP A 74 13.17 -2.20 9.31
CA ASP A 74 11.90 -2.40 8.59
C ASP A 74 12.11 -3.48 7.52
N PRO A 75 11.09 -4.29 7.19
CA PRO A 75 11.20 -5.25 6.10
C PRO A 75 11.67 -4.52 4.84
N LYS A 76 12.70 -5.06 4.16
CA LYS A 76 13.27 -4.48 2.94
C LYS A 76 12.22 -4.23 1.85
N GLU A 77 11.12 -4.98 1.89
CA GLU A 77 9.98 -4.91 0.97
C GLU A 77 8.87 -3.95 1.42
N GLY A 78 9.08 -3.15 2.47
CA GLY A 78 8.10 -2.17 2.90
C GLY A 78 7.98 -1.05 1.88
N LEU A 79 6.76 -0.76 1.42
CA LEU A 79 6.40 0.53 0.81
C LEU A 79 5.83 1.44 1.89
N ALA A 80 5.94 2.75 1.73
CA ALA A 80 5.13 3.68 2.51
C ALA A 80 3.65 3.50 2.16
N SER A 81 2.74 3.79 3.11
CA SER A 81 1.29 3.65 2.91
C SER A 81 0.79 4.35 1.64
N ILE A 82 1.34 5.54 1.35
CA ILE A 82 0.98 6.33 0.16
C ILE A 82 1.55 5.74 -1.14
N GLU A 83 2.76 5.18 -1.12
CA GLU A 83 3.35 4.50 -2.28
C GLU A 83 2.54 3.24 -2.61
N ALA A 84 2.19 2.45 -1.58
CA ALA A 84 1.35 1.27 -1.74
C ALA A 84 -0.04 1.63 -2.28
N LEU A 85 -0.62 2.74 -1.81
CA LEU A 85 -1.90 3.25 -2.33
C LEU A 85 -1.80 3.64 -3.80
N TYR A 86 -0.79 4.42 -4.18
CA TYR A 86 -0.56 4.84 -5.57
C TYR A 86 -0.41 3.62 -6.48
N ILE A 87 0.48 2.67 -6.13
CA ILE A 87 0.71 1.47 -6.94
C ILE A 87 -0.56 0.63 -7.07
N ALA A 88 -1.33 0.46 -5.98
CA ALA A 88 -2.58 -0.28 -6.04
C ALA A 88 -3.60 0.38 -6.98
N ALA A 89 -3.77 1.70 -6.90
CA ALA A 89 -4.66 2.44 -7.79
C ALA A 89 -4.20 2.32 -9.25
N GLU A 90 -2.90 2.48 -9.48
CA GLU A 90 -2.30 2.40 -10.80
C GLU A 90 -2.48 1.00 -11.44
N LEU A 91 -2.30 -0.07 -10.66
CA LEU A 91 -2.52 -1.45 -11.09
C LEU A 91 -3.99 -1.76 -11.42
N LEU A 92 -4.93 -0.99 -10.87
CA LEU A 92 -6.36 -1.07 -11.23
C LEU A 92 -6.73 -0.17 -12.42
N GLY A 93 -5.76 0.55 -12.98
CA GLY A 93 -5.91 1.43 -14.12
C GLY A 93 -6.27 2.87 -13.77
N GLU A 94 -6.02 3.30 -12.53
CA GLU A 94 -6.13 4.68 -12.08
C GLU A 94 -4.72 5.26 -11.87
N ASP A 95 -4.14 5.83 -12.93
CA ASP A 95 -2.86 6.53 -12.86
C ASP A 95 -3.10 8.01 -12.53
N ASP A 96 -3.08 8.32 -11.24
CA ASP A 96 -3.20 9.68 -10.72
C ASP A 96 -1.94 10.06 -9.92
N PRO A 97 -0.90 10.60 -10.59
CA PRO A 97 0.34 11.00 -9.92
C PRO A 97 0.15 12.21 -9.00
N ASP A 98 -0.97 12.94 -9.07
CA ASP A 98 -1.25 14.08 -8.20
C ASP A 98 -1.51 13.60 -6.75
N LEU A 99 -1.82 12.32 -6.55
CA LEU A 99 -1.86 11.67 -5.22
C LEU A 99 -0.54 11.82 -4.44
N LEU A 100 0.58 11.98 -5.15
CA LEU A 100 1.91 12.15 -4.57
C LEU A 100 2.33 13.62 -4.45
N ASP A 101 1.44 14.58 -4.75
CA ASP A 101 1.74 15.99 -4.59
C ASP A 101 2.03 16.33 -3.12
N GLY A 102 3.12 17.10 -2.92
CA GLY A 102 3.61 17.46 -1.59
C GLY A 102 4.67 16.50 -1.03
N TYR A 103 4.99 15.40 -1.71
CA TYR A 103 6.12 14.55 -1.35
C TYR A 103 7.37 14.91 -2.16
N GLU A 104 8.44 15.36 -1.48
CA GLU A 104 9.70 15.78 -2.13
C GLU A 104 10.37 14.67 -2.96
N TRP A 105 10.12 13.41 -2.62
CA TRP A 105 10.64 12.21 -3.28
C TRP A 105 9.74 11.68 -4.41
N LYS A 106 8.60 12.34 -4.71
CA LYS A 106 7.64 11.94 -5.76
C LYS A 106 8.34 11.59 -7.07
N GLU A 107 9.19 12.48 -7.57
CA GLU A 107 9.85 12.31 -8.87
C GLU A 107 10.82 11.12 -8.90
N GLU A 108 11.53 10.88 -7.79
CA GLU A 108 12.43 9.74 -7.63
C GLU A 108 11.64 8.42 -7.66
N PHE A 109 10.54 8.36 -6.91
CA PHE A 109 9.65 7.20 -6.89
C PHE A 109 9.06 6.89 -8.27
N LEU A 110 8.49 7.90 -8.94
CA LEU A 110 7.91 7.74 -10.26
C LEU A 110 8.98 7.37 -11.31
N ALA A 111 10.21 7.87 -11.18
CA ALA A 111 11.32 7.47 -12.03
C ALA A 111 11.66 5.98 -11.84
N GLY A 112 11.82 5.52 -10.60
CA GLY A 112 12.08 4.12 -10.28
C GLY A 112 11.00 3.17 -10.80
N LEU A 113 9.71 3.55 -10.65
CA LEU A 113 8.59 2.80 -11.21
C LEU A 113 8.67 2.65 -12.73
N ARG A 114 8.99 3.74 -13.45
CA ARG A 114 9.14 3.72 -14.92
C ARG A 114 10.30 2.82 -15.36
N GLU A 115 11.40 2.81 -14.62
CA GLU A 115 12.55 1.95 -14.94
C GLU A 115 12.20 0.47 -14.73
N HIS A 116 11.64 0.09 -13.58
CA HIS A 116 11.26 -1.30 -13.29
C HIS A 116 10.26 -1.87 -14.30
N ARG A 117 9.36 -1.04 -14.82
CA ARG A 117 8.37 -1.44 -15.84
C ARG A 117 8.97 -1.68 -17.22
N LYS A 118 10.05 -0.99 -17.59
CA LYS A 118 10.77 -1.24 -18.86
C LYS A 118 11.44 -2.62 -18.88
N PHE A 119 11.77 -3.17 -17.72
CA PHE A 119 12.42 -4.47 -17.58
C PHE A 119 11.45 -5.63 -17.32
N SER A 120 10.16 -5.36 -17.11
CA SER A 120 9.13 -6.37 -16.84
C SER A 120 8.19 -6.63 -18.04
N ALA A 121 8.44 -6.01 -19.19
CA ALA A 121 7.71 -6.16 -20.46
C ALA A 121 8.54 -6.96 -21.48
#